data_AF-A0A6H5HMY4-F1
#
_entry.id   AF-A0A6H5HMY4-F1
#
_cell.length_a   1.000
_cell.length_b   1.000
_cell.length_c   1.000
_cell.angle_alpha   90.00
_cell.angle_beta   90.00
_cell.angle_gamma   90.00
#
_symmetry.space_group_name_H-M   'P 1'
#
loop_
_entity.id
_entity.type
_entity.pdbx_description
1 polymer ?
#
loop_
_entity_poly.entity_id
_entity_poly.type
_entity_poly.pdbx_seq_one_letter_code
_entity_poly.pdbx_strand_id
1 'polypeptide(L)'
;MSDTEPNPGSCMDVDSDVPIPKKKIVNVNDPNEERPDVRRNQYLPNQALKRQVVAFLVHVHLAVGELLGVTDLNDLTRWTNVSSVVANAHTALRQEANPAGCGKIGEKLKDILGDDGKTVKLKVADLKNTVKEIAASYDLHYQYNPNNRHHWWGMAGPFLSFMNLFKHRLNEVRNGCEYFPDHKSATEIKQVGIGQYGLNGAHHPLLDGISYPSHKRSATVQSLGPMTQLIMLAQCRGTTDYSAKWRLTVTRSLAHLPRSKEIAAYVCGKHAIELAPLFTTIADTLLLTGSRSMNKAYFPICFYFTLLDEKHINAARKGKPPKNLLTDAAPWDKIDFSGKGAQT
;
A
#
# COMPACT_ATOMS: atom_id res chain seq x y z
N MET A 1 12.44 56.96 -13.34
CA MET A 1 11.42 55.93 -13.64
C MET A 1 12.14 54.61 -13.64
N SER A 2 12.10 53.95 -12.48
CA SER A 2 12.69 52.64 -12.22
C SER A 2 11.64 51.90 -11.40
N ASP A 3 10.83 51.09 -12.07
CA ASP A 3 9.78 50.29 -11.46
C ASP A 3 10.44 49.09 -10.77
N THR A 4 10.61 49.20 -9.45
CA THR A 4 10.84 48.05 -8.58
C THR A 4 9.48 47.50 -8.15
N GLU A 5 9.16 46.30 -8.63
CA GLU A 5 8.00 45.53 -8.19
C GLU A 5 8.05 45.25 -6.68
N PRO A 6 6.92 45.30 -5.97
CA PRO A 6 6.86 44.98 -4.55
C PRO A 6 6.96 43.47 -4.32
N ASN A 7 7.87 43.11 -3.42
CA ASN A 7 8.11 41.76 -2.94
C ASN A 7 6.81 41.12 -2.40
N PRO A 8 6.25 40.07 -3.04
CA PRO A 8 5.00 39.47 -2.62
C PRO A 8 5.26 38.51 -1.46
N GLY A 9 4.83 38.89 -0.27
CA GLY A 9 4.48 37.95 0.79
C GLY A 9 5.66 37.25 1.45
N SER A 10 6.28 37.95 2.40
CA SER A 10 6.72 37.32 3.66
C SER A 10 5.52 36.55 4.24
N CYS A 11 5.46 35.26 3.93
CA CYS A 11 4.57 34.33 4.61
C CYS A 11 5.07 34.29 6.06
N MET A 12 4.17 34.59 7.00
CA MET A 12 4.48 34.47 8.42
C MET A 12 4.99 33.06 8.69
N ASP A 13 6.22 32.96 9.21
CA ASP A 13 6.65 31.80 9.96
C ASP A 13 5.75 31.72 11.20
N VAL A 14 4.64 30.99 11.08
CA VAL A 14 3.84 30.60 12.23
C VAL A 14 4.63 29.50 12.91
N ASP A 15 5.25 29.83 14.04
CA ASP A 15 5.77 28.87 15.02
C ASP A 15 4.74 27.76 15.24
N SER A 16 4.94 26.62 14.59
CA SER A 16 4.01 25.49 14.61
C SER A 16 4.21 24.58 15.83
N ASP A 17 4.66 25.14 16.95
CA ASP A 17 4.83 24.43 18.23
C ASP A 17 3.55 24.42 19.08
N VAL A 18 2.43 24.93 18.56
CA VAL A 18 1.13 24.78 19.24
C VAL A 18 0.67 23.33 19.06
N PRO A 19 0.60 22.51 20.15
CA PRO A 19 0.10 21.16 20.04
C PRO A 19 -1.36 21.22 19.60
N ILE A 20 -1.65 20.70 18.40
CA ILE A 20 -3.03 20.60 17.90
C ILE A 20 -3.85 19.91 18.99
N PRO A 21 -4.89 20.56 19.55
CA PRO A 21 -5.66 19.98 20.64
C PRO A 21 -6.25 18.65 20.17
N LYS A 22 -5.81 17.54 20.79
CA LYS A 22 -6.40 16.23 20.54
C LYS A 22 -7.85 16.31 21.01
N LYS A 23 -8.82 16.23 20.08
CA LYS A 23 -10.25 16.09 20.43
C LYS A 23 -10.40 14.84 21.30
N LYS A 24 -10.63 15.02 22.60
CA LYS A 24 -11.02 13.96 23.53
C LYS A 24 -12.53 13.82 23.49
N ILE A 25 -13.02 12.59 23.31
CA ILE A 25 -14.44 12.29 23.48
C ILE A 25 -14.59 11.89 24.94
N VAL A 26 -15.17 12.78 25.74
CA VAL A 26 -15.40 12.54 27.17
C VAL A 26 -16.83 12.04 27.39
N ASN A 27 -17.06 11.34 28.50
CA ASN A 27 -18.39 10.95 28.89
C ASN A 27 -19.25 12.20 29.12
N VAL A 28 -20.49 12.20 28.62
CA VAL A 28 -21.42 13.33 28.82
C VAL A 28 -21.70 13.56 30.31
N ASN A 29 -21.58 12.51 31.12
CA ASN A 29 -21.84 12.54 32.55
C ASN A 29 -20.57 12.71 33.41
N ASP A 30 -19.37 12.58 32.82
CA ASP A 30 -18.10 12.81 33.51
C ASP A 30 -17.04 13.31 32.49
N PRO A 31 -16.71 14.61 32.50
CA PRO A 31 -15.69 15.19 31.62
C PRO A 31 -14.28 14.62 31.84
N ASN A 32 -14.03 13.98 32.99
CA ASN A 32 -12.74 13.37 33.31
C ASN A 32 -12.65 11.91 32.84
N GLU A 33 -13.79 11.30 32.51
CA GLU A 33 -13.85 9.94 31.98
C GLU A 33 -13.76 9.98 30.45
N GLU A 34 -12.55 9.79 29.92
CA GLU A 34 -12.33 9.69 28.47
C GLU A 34 -12.98 8.41 27.93
N ARG A 35 -14.00 8.55 27.07
CA ARG A 35 -14.61 7.39 26.42
C ARG A 35 -13.64 6.89 25.34
N PRO A 36 -13.33 5.59 25.32
CA PRO A 36 -12.51 5.03 24.25
C PRO A 36 -13.18 5.33 22.91
N ASP A 37 -12.47 6.03 22.02
CA ASP A 37 -12.94 6.31 20.67
C ASP A 37 -13.04 4.99 19.89
N VAL A 38 -14.24 4.41 19.91
CA VAL A 38 -14.58 3.13 19.27
C VAL A 38 -14.37 3.17 17.76
N ARG A 39 -14.20 4.36 17.16
CA ARG A 39 -13.99 4.54 15.71
C ARG A 39 -12.51 4.65 15.33
N ARG A 40 -11.61 4.93 16.28
CA ARG A 40 -10.17 4.93 16.01
C ARG A 40 -9.60 3.54 16.23
N ASN A 41 -8.89 3.04 15.22
CA ASN A 41 -8.18 1.77 15.33
C ASN A 41 -7.13 1.91 16.44
N GLN A 42 -7.36 1.30 17.60
CA GLN A 42 -6.51 1.38 18.80
C GLN A 42 -5.30 0.43 18.70
N TYR A 43 -4.86 0.09 17.49
CA TYR A 43 -3.68 -0.74 17.35
C TYR A 43 -2.46 0.08 17.76
N LEU A 44 -1.92 -0.21 18.93
CA LEU A 44 -0.59 0.21 19.35
C LEU A 44 0.39 -0.79 18.72
N PRO A 45 1.18 -0.38 17.71
CA PRO A 45 2.16 -1.27 17.12
C PRO A 45 3.19 -1.65 18.18
N ASN A 46 3.53 -2.93 18.26
CA ASN A 46 4.74 -3.35 18.95
C ASN A 46 5.93 -2.70 18.24
N GLN A 47 6.49 -1.65 18.85
CA GLN A 47 7.53 -0.83 18.21
C GLN A 47 8.81 -1.63 17.99
N ALA A 48 9.21 -2.49 18.93
CA ALA A 48 10.37 -3.35 18.77
C ALA A 48 10.22 -4.26 17.54
N LEU A 49 9.06 -4.91 17.40
CA LEU A 49 8.77 -5.75 16.24
C LEU A 49 8.69 -4.94 14.94
N LYS A 50 8.13 -3.72 14.98
CA LYS A 50 8.11 -2.80 13.84
C LYS A 50 9.52 -2.47 13.36
N ARG A 51 10.44 -2.14 14.27
CA ARG A 51 11.83 -1.85 13.91
C ARG A 51 12.52 -3.07 13.29
N GLN A 52 12.35 -4.25 13.87
CA GLN A 52 12.88 -5.50 13.32
C GLN A 52 12.35 -5.74 11.90
N VAL A 53 11.04 -5.59 11.69
CA VAL A 53 10.41 -5.79 10.37
C VAL A 53 10.91 -4.77 9.36
N VAL A 54 10.97 -3.48 9.69
CA VAL A 54 11.46 -2.45 8.76
C VAL A 54 12.94 -2.67 8.43
N ALA A 55 13.79 -2.96 9.43
CA ALA A 55 15.20 -3.28 9.22
C ALA A 55 15.38 -4.50 8.30
N PHE A 56 14.63 -5.57 8.56
CA PHE A 56 14.58 -6.75 7.71
C PHE A 56 14.22 -6.39 6.27
N LEU A 57 13.16 -5.61 6.08
CA LEU A 57 12.72 -5.22 4.74
C LEU A 57 13.79 -4.41 4.01
N VAL A 58 14.42 -3.44 4.66
CA VAL A 58 15.48 -2.65 4.03
C VAL A 58 16.69 -3.51 3.67
N HIS A 59 17.13 -4.37 4.59
CA HIS A 59 18.28 -5.25 4.38
C HIS A 59 18.02 -6.27 3.25
N VAL A 60 16.85 -6.91 3.23
CA VAL A 60 16.53 -7.89 2.18
C VAL A 60 16.42 -7.24 0.80
N HIS A 61 15.93 -6.00 0.71
CA HIS A 61 15.95 -5.28 -0.57
C HIS A 61 17.38 -5.00 -1.02
N LEU A 62 18.25 -4.48 -0.15
CA LEU A 62 19.65 -4.22 -0.50
C LEU A 62 20.37 -5.50 -0.98
N ALA A 63 20.19 -6.61 -0.27
CA ALA A 63 20.79 -7.89 -0.64
C ALA A 63 20.26 -8.43 -1.97
N VAL A 64 18.93 -8.38 -2.20
CA VAL A 64 18.34 -8.81 -3.47
C VAL A 64 18.70 -7.87 -4.63
N GLY A 65 18.82 -6.57 -4.36
CA GLY A 65 19.32 -5.59 -5.32
C GLY A 65 20.75 -5.91 -5.78
N GLU A 66 21.63 -6.25 -4.84
CA GLU A 66 23.01 -6.70 -5.13
C GLU A 66 23.00 -7.96 -5.99
N LEU A 67 22.18 -8.96 -5.64
CA LEU A 67 22.01 -10.19 -6.43
C LEU A 67 21.49 -9.93 -7.85
N LEU A 68 20.79 -8.82 -8.07
CA LEU A 68 20.28 -8.40 -9.38
C LEU A 68 21.18 -7.36 -10.08
N GLY A 69 22.33 -7.00 -9.48
CA GLY A 69 23.27 -6.02 -10.03
C GLY A 69 22.79 -4.57 -9.97
N VAL A 70 21.86 -4.24 -9.06
CA VAL A 70 21.36 -2.87 -8.86
C VAL A 70 22.31 -2.11 -7.95
N THR A 71 23.17 -1.28 -8.53
CA THR A 71 24.19 -0.51 -7.79
C THR A 71 23.71 0.89 -7.38
N ASP A 72 22.98 1.57 -8.28
CA ASP A 72 22.42 2.89 -8.02
C ASP A 72 21.22 2.80 -7.08
N LEU A 73 21.34 3.41 -5.90
CA LEU A 73 20.29 3.45 -4.88
C LEU A 73 19.12 4.37 -5.27
N ASN A 74 19.33 5.27 -6.23
CA ASN A 74 18.34 6.22 -6.70
C ASN A 74 17.55 5.72 -7.93
N ASP A 75 17.91 4.56 -8.51
CA ASP A 75 17.18 4.00 -9.64
C ASP A 75 15.82 3.43 -9.21
N LEU A 76 14.84 4.33 -9.22
CA LEU A 76 13.47 4.05 -8.83
C LEU A 76 12.85 2.88 -9.60
N THR A 77 13.14 2.78 -10.91
CA THR A 77 12.57 1.73 -11.76
C THR A 77 13.08 0.36 -11.31
N ARG A 78 14.41 0.21 -11.17
CA ARG A 78 14.99 -1.06 -10.72
C ARG A 78 14.54 -1.42 -9.33
N TRP A 79 14.54 -0.47 -8.40
CA TRP A 79 14.15 -0.74 -7.02
C TRP A 79 12.67 -1.11 -6.86
N THR A 80 11.77 -0.59 -7.70
CA THR A 80 10.38 -1.07 -7.72
C THR A 80 10.25 -2.50 -8.26
N ASN A 81 11.13 -2.91 -9.19
CA ASN A 81 11.23 -4.30 -9.62
C ASN A 81 11.77 -5.20 -8.50
N VAL A 82 12.81 -4.76 -7.79
CA VAL A 82 13.33 -5.45 -6.59
C VAL A 82 12.23 -5.61 -5.53
N SER A 83 11.45 -4.57 -5.22
CA SER A 83 10.34 -4.68 -4.28
C SER A 83 9.26 -5.67 -4.72
N SER A 84 9.03 -5.80 -6.03
CA SER A 84 8.10 -6.80 -6.56
C SER A 84 8.65 -8.23 -6.36
N VAL A 85 9.94 -8.43 -6.59
CA VAL A 85 10.65 -9.70 -6.37
C VAL A 85 10.59 -10.10 -4.89
N VAL A 86 10.98 -9.19 -3.99
CA VAL A 86 10.97 -9.42 -2.53
C VAL A 86 9.56 -9.75 -2.05
N ALA A 87 8.55 -9.00 -2.49
CA ALA A 87 7.15 -9.25 -2.10
C ALA A 87 6.65 -10.64 -2.53
N ASN A 88 7.02 -11.09 -3.73
CA ASN A 88 6.65 -12.42 -4.21
C ASN A 88 7.38 -13.52 -3.42
N ALA A 89 8.68 -13.35 -3.13
CA ALA A 89 9.44 -14.28 -2.31
C ALA A 89 8.88 -14.39 -0.89
N HIS A 90 8.64 -13.26 -0.22
CA HIS A 90 8.01 -13.23 1.10
C HIS A 90 6.65 -13.93 1.11
N THR A 91 5.83 -13.72 0.08
CA THR A 91 4.52 -14.35 -0.04
C THR A 91 4.63 -15.87 -0.23
N ALA A 92 5.57 -16.33 -1.05
CA ALA A 92 5.83 -17.75 -1.26
C ALA A 92 6.29 -18.44 0.04
N LEU A 93 7.24 -17.83 0.75
CA LEU A 93 7.73 -18.35 2.03
C LEU A 93 6.64 -18.43 3.10
N ARG A 94 5.75 -17.44 3.15
CA ARG A 94 4.58 -17.46 4.04
C ARG A 94 3.61 -18.59 3.68
N GLN A 95 3.42 -18.86 2.39
CA GLN A 95 2.55 -19.95 1.91
C GLN A 95 3.15 -21.32 2.24
N GLU A 96 4.46 -21.50 2.04
CA GLU A 96 5.19 -22.73 2.40
C GLU A 96 5.14 -23.02 3.89
N ALA A 97 5.26 -21.98 4.73
CA ALA A 97 5.17 -22.14 6.17
C ALA A 97 3.76 -22.48 6.67
N ASN A 98 2.71 -22.19 5.89
CA ASN A 98 1.33 -22.41 6.30
C ASN A 98 0.87 -23.85 5.95
N PRO A 99 0.53 -24.69 6.93
CA PRO A 99 0.13 -26.08 6.70
C PRO A 99 -1.16 -26.23 5.87
N ALA A 100 -2.00 -25.18 5.81
CA ALA A 100 -3.21 -25.19 4.99
C ALA A 100 -2.94 -25.07 3.47
N GLY A 101 -1.68 -24.90 3.03
CA GLY A 101 -1.28 -25.02 1.62
C GLY A 101 -1.99 -24.06 0.66
N CYS A 102 -2.42 -22.90 1.13
CA CYS A 102 -3.24 -21.98 0.35
C CYS A 102 -2.38 -21.02 -0.49
N GLY A 103 -1.92 -21.48 -1.67
CA GLY A 103 -1.46 -20.58 -2.73
C GLY A 103 -0.42 -21.16 -3.69
N LYS A 104 -0.51 -20.78 -4.98
CA LYS A 104 0.37 -21.21 -6.06
C LYS A 104 1.42 -20.16 -6.46
N ILE A 105 1.72 -19.18 -5.60
CA ILE A 105 2.67 -18.11 -5.96
C ILE A 105 4.09 -18.67 -6.02
N GLY A 106 4.43 -19.60 -5.11
CA GLY A 106 5.71 -20.31 -5.15
C GLY A 106 5.96 -21.03 -6.48
N GLU A 107 4.92 -21.61 -7.08
CA GLU A 107 4.96 -22.29 -8.39
C GLU A 107 5.05 -21.31 -9.58
N LYS A 108 4.66 -20.05 -9.37
CA LYS A 108 4.65 -18.99 -10.40
C LYS A 108 5.91 -18.13 -10.39
N LEU A 109 6.75 -18.25 -9.37
CA LEU A 109 8.06 -17.63 -9.34
C LEU A 109 8.93 -18.28 -10.41
N LYS A 110 9.29 -17.49 -11.43
CA LYS A 110 10.27 -17.88 -12.45
C LYS A 110 11.61 -17.25 -12.12
N ASP A 111 12.68 -17.83 -12.68
CA ASP A 111 13.99 -17.20 -12.65
C ASP A 111 13.88 -15.76 -13.17
N ILE A 112 14.45 -14.85 -12.40
CA ILE A 112 14.40 -13.42 -12.70
C ILE A 112 15.56 -13.14 -13.64
N LEU A 113 15.25 -12.45 -14.75
CA LEU A 113 16.25 -11.97 -15.70
C LEU A 113 16.50 -10.49 -15.36
N GLY A 114 17.76 -10.12 -15.16
CA GLY A 114 18.14 -8.71 -15.02
C GLY A 114 17.77 -7.89 -16.26
N ASP A 115 17.34 -6.64 -16.04
CA ASP A 115 17.29 -5.62 -17.10
C ASP A 115 18.72 -5.13 -17.39
N ASP A 116 19.01 -4.81 -18.65
CA ASP A 116 20.28 -4.27 -19.23
C ASP A 116 21.15 -5.25 -20.05
N GLY A 117 20.59 -6.30 -20.63
CA GLY A 117 21.35 -7.18 -21.55
C GLY A 117 22.45 -8.03 -20.88
N LYS A 118 22.72 -7.82 -19.59
CA LYS A 118 23.39 -8.77 -18.70
C LYS A 118 22.34 -9.56 -17.96
N THR A 119 21.98 -10.71 -18.52
CA THR A 119 21.03 -11.63 -17.91
C THR A 119 21.58 -12.19 -16.61
N VAL A 120 21.36 -11.51 -15.49
CA VAL A 120 21.57 -12.10 -14.17
C VAL A 120 20.41 -13.06 -13.93
N LYS A 121 20.67 -14.37 -14.01
CA LYS A 121 19.69 -15.41 -13.65
C LYS A 121 19.75 -15.63 -12.15
N LEU A 122 18.82 -15.02 -11.41
CA LEU A 122 18.65 -15.32 -10.00
C LEU A 122 17.71 -16.54 -9.86
N LYS A 123 18.23 -17.65 -9.35
CA LYS A 123 17.43 -18.84 -9.06
C LYS A 123 16.47 -18.55 -7.91
N VAL A 124 15.26 -19.06 -8.02
CA VAL A 124 14.22 -18.90 -6.98
C VAL A 124 14.67 -19.47 -5.62
N ALA A 125 15.44 -20.55 -5.62
CA ALA A 125 15.97 -21.17 -4.40
C ALA A 125 16.92 -20.22 -3.66
N ASP A 126 17.86 -19.61 -4.38
CA ASP A 126 18.84 -18.66 -3.82
C ASP A 126 18.13 -17.44 -3.24
N LEU A 127 17.16 -16.88 -3.97
CA LEU A 127 16.31 -15.79 -3.50
C LEU A 127 15.58 -16.14 -2.19
N LYS A 128 14.95 -17.31 -2.11
CA LYS A 128 14.24 -17.76 -0.91
C LYS A 128 15.19 -17.94 0.27
N ASN A 129 16.37 -18.51 0.04
CA ASN A 129 17.38 -18.72 1.08
C ASN A 129 17.89 -17.38 1.62
N THR A 130 18.25 -16.43 0.76
CA THR A 130 18.64 -15.07 1.17
C THR A 130 17.56 -14.40 2.01
N VAL A 131 16.29 -14.47 1.60
CA VAL A 131 15.18 -13.89 2.36
C VAL A 131 15.01 -14.57 3.72
N LYS A 132 15.14 -15.90 3.80
CA LYS A 132 15.05 -16.66 5.06
C LYS A 132 16.21 -16.34 6.02
N GLU A 133 17.43 -16.31 5.52
CA GLU A 133 18.64 -16.06 6.30
C GLU A 133 18.63 -14.65 6.89
N ILE A 134 18.29 -13.64 6.08
CA ILE A 134 18.18 -12.27 6.56
C ILE A 134 17.05 -12.16 7.58
N ALA A 135 15.88 -12.77 7.33
CA ALA A 135 14.79 -12.75 8.31
C ALA A 135 15.20 -13.38 9.66
N ALA A 136 15.89 -14.53 9.62
CA ALA A 136 16.42 -15.18 10.82
C ALA A 136 17.45 -14.31 11.58
N SER A 137 18.23 -13.47 10.88
CA SER A 137 19.15 -12.53 11.52
C SER A 137 18.47 -11.44 12.37
N TYR A 138 17.15 -11.26 12.19
CA TYR A 138 16.30 -10.36 12.98
C TYR A 138 15.32 -11.11 13.89
N ASP A 139 15.52 -12.41 14.14
CA ASP A 139 14.60 -13.27 14.91
C ASP A 139 13.20 -13.39 14.25
N LEU A 140 13.13 -13.20 12.93
CA LEU A 140 11.89 -13.29 12.15
C LEU A 140 11.84 -14.63 11.42
N HIS A 141 11.42 -15.68 12.12
CA HIS A 141 11.33 -17.01 11.53
C HIS A 141 10.04 -17.21 10.72
N TYR A 142 10.15 -17.83 9.54
CA TYR A 142 8.99 -18.26 8.75
C TYR A 142 8.41 -19.55 9.34
N GLN A 143 7.64 -19.42 10.42
CA GLN A 143 6.97 -20.52 11.09
C GLN A 143 5.49 -20.18 11.25
N TYR A 144 4.60 -21.14 11.01
CA TYR A 144 3.18 -20.93 11.25
C TYR A 144 2.86 -21.16 12.72
N ASN A 145 2.32 -20.14 13.37
CA ASN A 145 1.76 -20.25 14.72
C ASN A 145 0.32 -19.70 14.73
N PRO A 146 -0.71 -20.57 14.78
CA PRO A 146 -2.11 -20.14 14.75
C PRO A 146 -2.51 -19.31 15.98
N ASN A 147 -1.77 -19.43 17.09
CA ASN A 147 -2.06 -18.71 18.33
C ASN A 147 -1.40 -17.33 18.37
N ASN A 148 -0.47 -17.02 17.45
CA ASN A 148 0.19 -15.73 17.40
C ASN A 148 -0.60 -14.74 16.54
N ARG A 149 -1.58 -14.05 17.15
CA ARG A 149 -2.33 -12.95 16.49
C ARG A 149 -1.45 -11.77 16.07
N HIS A 150 -0.26 -11.64 16.63
CA HIS A 150 0.70 -10.56 16.33
C HIS A 150 1.89 -11.08 15.52
N HIS A 151 1.68 -12.11 14.70
CA HIS A 151 2.72 -12.64 13.84
C HIS A 151 3.33 -11.54 12.96
N TRP A 152 4.66 -11.52 12.86
CA TRP A 152 5.41 -10.48 12.15
C TRP A 152 5.02 -10.36 10.67
N TRP A 153 4.51 -11.45 10.05
CA TRP A 153 3.93 -11.45 8.71
C TRP A 153 2.78 -10.45 8.53
N GLY A 154 1.94 -10.31 9.56
CA GLY A 154 0.82 -9.37 9.58
C GLY A 154 1.28 -7.91 9.57
N MET A 155 2.51 -7.65 10.02
CA MET A 155 3.15 -6.34 9.99
C MET A 155 3.94 -6.13 8.70
N ALA A 156 4.76 -7.10 8.28
CA ALA A 156 5.59 -7.01 7.07
C ALA A 156 4.76 -6.89 5.78
N GLY A 157 3.63 -7.60 5.71
CA GLY A 157 2.75 -7.60 4.53
C GLY A 157 2.28 -6.20 4.11
N PRO A 158 1.71 -5.38 5.02
CA PRO A 158 1.38 -3.99 4.75
C PRO A 158 2.56 -3.13 4.26
N PHE A 159 3.73 -3.19 4.92
CA PHE A 159 4.92 -2.42 4.49
C PHE A 159 5.36 -2.78 3.07
N LEU A 160 5.50 -4.08 2.79
CA LEU A 160 5.86 -4.58 1.46
C LEU A 160 4.80 -4.20 0.42
N SER A 161 3.52 -4.25 0.80
CA SER A 161 2.43 -3.83 -0.07
C SER A 161 2.55 -2.35 -0.40
N PHE A 162 2.90 -1.49 0.56
CA PHE A 162 3.09 -0.06 0.32
C PHE A 162 4.27 0.22 -0.62
N MET A 163 5.42 -0.40 -0.38
CA MET A 163 6.61 -0.28 -1.25
C MET A 163 6.30 -0.74 -2.69
N ASN A 164 5.59 -1.86 -2.82
CA ASN A 164 5.24 -2.44 -4.13
C ASN A 164 4.04 -1.73 -4.81
N LEU A 165 3.19 -1.02 -4.05
CA LEU A 165 2.08 -0.24 -4.63
C LEU A 165 2.53 1.08 -5.24
N PHE A 166 3.68 1.61 -4.84
CA PHE A 166 4.24 2.84 -5.41
C PHE A 166 4.32 2.78 -6.94
N LYS A 167 4.83 1.69 -7.53
CA LYS A 167 4.91 1.51 -8.99
C LYS A 167 3.55 1.59 -9.66
N HIS A 168 2.53 0.97 -9.06
CA HIS A 168 1.18 1.03 -9.61
C HIS A 168 0.62 2.44 -9.53
N ARG A 169 0.82 3.14 -8.41
CA ARG A 169 0.37 4.52 -8.26
C ARG A 169 1.07 5.45 -9.25
N LEU A 170 2.38 5.30 -9.43
CA LEU A 170 3.15 6.06 -10.41
C LEU A 170 2.63 5.83 -11.83
N ASN A 171 2.28 4.59 -12.17
CA ASN A 171 1.71 4.27 -13.48
C ASN A 171 0.32 4.90 -13.69
N GLU A 172 -0.53 4.95 -12.67
CA GLU A 172 -1.83 5.64 -12.75
C GLU A 172 -1.64 7.15 -13.00
N VAL A 173 -0.66 7.76 -12.34
CA VAL A 173 -0.35 9.19 -12.56
C VAL A 173 0.21 9.45 -13.96
N ARG A 174 1.08 8.56 -14.45
CA ARG A 174 1.74 8.73 -15.76
C ARG A 174 0.84 8.41 -16.95
N ASN A 175 0.06 7.34 -16.84
CA ASN A 175 -0.68 6.76 -17.96
C ASN A 175 -2.20 6.98 -17.83
N GLY A 176 -2.68 7.52 -16.71
CA GLY A 176 -4.09 7.64 -16.41
C GLY A 176 -4.72 6.31 -15.97
N CYS A 177 -6.06 6.32 -15.89
CA CYS A 177 -6.87 5.22 -15.35
C CYS A 177 -7.90 4.70 -16.36
N GLU A 178 -7.63 4.81 -17.66
CA GLU A 178 -8.60 4.50 -18.73
C GLU A 178 -8.99 3.02 -18.80
N TYR A 179 -8.07 2.14 -18.42
CA TYR A 179 -8.24 0.69 -18.49
C TYR A 179 -7.78 0.03 -17.19
N PHE A 180 -8.43 -1.09 -16.85
CA PHE A 180 -8.02 -1.90 -15.70
C PHE A 180 -8.04 -3.39 -16.00
N PRO A 181 -7.17 -4.18 -15.34
CA PRO A 181 -7.09 -5.61 -15.56
C PRO A 181 -8.32 -6.32 -14.95
N ASP A 182 -9.06 -7.02 -15.80
CA ASP A 182 -10.18 -7.88 -15.41
C ASP A 182 -9.71 -9.32 -15.21
N HIS A 183 -8.99 -9.87 -16.20
CA HIS A 183 -8.43 -11.21 -16.14
C HIS A 183 -7.02 -11.26 -16.70
N LYS A 184 -6.16 -12.10 -16.10
CA LYS A 184 -4.82 -12.39 -16.61
C LYS A 184 -4.67 -13.90 -16.80
N SER A 185 -4.59 -14.32 -18.06
CA SER A 185 -4.24 -15.69 -18.43
C SER A 185 -2.72 -15.81 -18.67
N ALA A 186 -2.24 -16.98 -19.07
CA ALA A 186 -0.83 -17.18 -19.42
C ALA A 186 -0.42 -16.41 -20.70
N THR A 187 -1.38 -16.15 -21.59
CA THR A 187 -1.14 -15.58 -22.93
C THR A 187 -1.75 -14.20 -23.11
N GLU A 188 -2.72 -13.80 -22.29
CA GLU A 188 -3.49 -12.58 -22.49
C GLU A 188 -3.79 -11.85 -21.16
N ILE A 189 -3.73 -10.52 -21.20
CA ILE A 189 -4.26 -9.65 -20.15
C ILE A 189 -5.50 -8.98 -20.72
N LYS A 190 -6.68 -9.44 -20.29
CA LYS A 190 -7.94 -8.80 -20.66
C LYS A 190 -8.10 -7.52 -19.85
N GLN A 191 -8.17 -6.40 -20.55
CA GLN A 191 -8.41 -5.09 -19.97
C GLN A 191 -9.85 -4.64 -20.22
N VAL A 192 -10.42 -3.94 -19.25
CA VAL A 192 -11.76 -3.35 -19.35
C VAL A 192 -11.61 -1.84 -19.27
N GLY A 193 -12.23 -1.14 -20.21
CA GLY A 193 -12.24 0.33 -20.24
C GLY A 193 -13.25 0.90 -19.25
N ILE A 194 -12.89 2.00 -18.59
CA ILE A 194 -13.77 2.71 -17.65
C ILE A 194 -15.01 3.30 -18.34
N GLY A 195 -14.94 3.53 -19.65
CA GLY A 195 -16.07 4.01 -20.46
C GLY A 195 -17.29 3.09 -20.44
N GLN A 196 -17.10 1.78 -20.21
CA GLN A 196 -18.23 0.84 -20.04
C GLN A 196 -19.09 1.15 -18.81
N TYR A 197 -18.55 1.92 -17.86
CA TYR A 197 -19.23 2.40 -16.67
C TYR A 197 -19.63 3.89 -16.79
N GLY A 198 -19.61 4.46 -17.99
CA GLY A 198 -19.94 5.88 -18.22
C GLY A 198 -18.85 6.86 -17.77
N LEU A 199 -17.66 6.36 -17.42
CA LEU A 199 -16.58 7.21 -16.92
C LEU A 199 -15.61 7.60 -18.05
N ASN A 200 -14.97 8.76 -17.89
CA ASN A 200 -14.00 9.30 -18.84
C ASN A 200 -12.76 9.85 -18.09
N GLY A 201 -11.85 10.49 -18.83
CA GLY A 201 -10.61 11.04 -18.29
C GLY A 201 -10.80 12.08 -17.16
N ALA A 202 -11.91 12.82 -17.15
CA ALA A 202 -12.20 13.79 -16.08
C ALA A 202 -12.41 13.11 -14.72
N HIS A 203 -12.83 11.84 -14.71
CA HIS A 203 -13.07 11.07 -13.49
C HIS A 203 -11.83 10.36 -12.94
N HIS A 204 -10.66 10.46 -13.59
CA HIS A 204 -9.42 9.81 -13.15
C HIS A 204 -9.06 10.03 -11.67
N PRO A 205 -9.22 11.24 -11.08
CA PRO A 205 -8.93 11.45 -9.66
C PRO A 205 -9.77 10.61 -8.69
N LEU A 206 -10.91 10.07 -9.14
CA LEU A 206 -11.80 9.22 -8.34
C LEU A 206 -11.53 7.72 -8.52
N LEU A 207 -10.57 7.36 -9.39
CA LEU A 207 -10.26 6.00 -9.82
C LEU A 207 -8.93 5.47 -9.25
N ASP A 208 -8.45 6.07 -8.16
CA ASP A 208 -7.24 5.62 -7.47
C ASP A 208 -7.28 4.11 -7.16
N GLY A 209 -6.22 3.41 -7.56
CA GLY A 209 -6.05 1.98 -7.32
C GLY A 209 -6.87 1.06 -8.23
N ILE A 210 -7.51 1.56 -9.28
CA ILE A 210 -8.23 0.73 -10.26
C ILE A 210 -7.27 -0.24 -10.97
N SER A 211 -6.02 0.18 -11.22
CA SER A 211 -5.01 -0.62 -11.92
C SER A 211 -4.36 -1.70 -11.04
N TYR A 212 -4.61 -1.65 -9.72
CA TYR A 212 -3.93 -2.53 -8.77
C TYR A 212 -4.37 -3.98 -8.97
N PRO A 213 -3.48 -4.99 -8.80
CA PRO A 213 -3.87 -6.39 -8.77
C PRO A 213 -4.94 -6.67 -7.72
N SER A 214 -5.84 -7.63 -7.98
CA SER A 214 -7.00 -7.95 -7.13
C SER A 214 -6.65 -8.19 -5.65
N HIS A 215 -5.57 -8.93 -5.36
CA HIS A 215 -5.10 -9.18 -4.01
C HIS A 215 -4.63 -7.90 -3.29
N LYS A 216 -3.98 -6.97 -4.01
CA LYS A 216 -3.57 -5.67 -3.47
C LYS A 216 -4.77 -4.75 -3.25
N ARG A 217 -5.75 -4.74 -4.16
CA ARG A 217 -7.03 -4.02 -3.99
C ARG A 217 -7.74 -4.47 -2.72
N SER A 218 -7.84 -5.79 -2.50
CA SER A 218 -8.46 -6.33 -1.28
C SER A 218 -7.73 -5.90 0.00
N ALA A 219 -6.40 -5.83 -0.01
CA ALA A 219 -5.62 -5.38 1.16
C ALA A 219 -5.76 -3.88 1.44
N THR A 220 -6.13 -3.08 0.44
CA THR A 220 -6.12 -1.60 0.50
C THR A 220 -7.49 -0.97 0.22
N VAL A 221 -8.57 -1.74 0.35
CA VAL A 221 -9.95 -1.32 0.00
C VAL A 221 -10.33 0.09 0.48
N GLN A 222 -9.96 0.48 1.69
CA GLN A 222 -10.30 1.79 2.27
C GLN A 222 -9.53 2.97 1.67
N SER A 223 -8.41 2.71 0.99
CA SER A 223 -7.56 3.70 0.34
C SER A 223 -7.67 3.70 -1.18
N LEU A 224 -8.68 3.02 -1.73
CA LEU A 224 -9.00 3.10 -3.15
C LEU A 224 -9.94 4.28 -3.39
N GLY A 225 -9.93 4.79 -4.62
CA GLY A 225 -10.84 5.83 -5.06
C GLY A 225 -12.30 5.40 -4.96
N PRO A 226 -13.24 6.33 -4.71
CA PRO A 226 -14.66 6.01 -4.52
C PRO A 226 -15.27 5.32 -5.76
N MET A 227 -14.88 5.71 -6.97
CA MET A 227 -15.36 5.07 -8.19
C MET A 227 -14.71 3.69 -8.40
N THR A 228 -13.45 3.51 -8.02
CA THR A 228 -12.82 2.19 -7.96
C THR A 228 -13.61 1.24 -7.07
N GLN A 229 -14.01 1.68 -5.88
CA GLN A 229 -14.80 0.85 -4.95
C GLN A 229 -16.17 0.47 -5.51
N LEU A 230 -16.86 1.40 -6.20
CA LEU A 230 -18.14 1.13 -6.86
C LEU A 230 -17.98 0.12 -8.01
N ILE A 231 -16.95 0.26 -8.85
CA ILE A 231 -16.67 -0.71 -9.92
C ILE A 231 -16.41 -2.10 -9.33
N MET A 232 -15.57 -2.19 -8.29
CA MET A 232 -15.30 -3.48 -7.63
C MET A 232 -16.56 -4.09 -7.00
N LEU A 233 -17.45 -3.27 -6.44
CA LEU A 233 -18.74 -3.73 -5.93
C LEU A 233 -19.65 -4.27 -7.04
N ALA A 234 -19.69 -3.60 -8.20
CA ALA A 234 -20.43 -4.08 -9.37
C ALA A 234 -19.91 -5.44 -9.87
N GLN A 235 -18.59 -5.67 -9.79
CA GLN A 235 -17.96 -6.92 -10.20
C GLN A 235 -18.20 -8.11 -9.23
N CYS A 236 -18.74 -7.88 -8.03
CA CYS A 236 -19.01 -8.93 -7.04
C CYS A 236 -20.27 -9.78 -7.37
N ARG A 237 -20.30 -10.42 -8.54
CA ARG A 237 -21.40 -11.31 -8.93
C ARG A 237 -21.35 -12.61 -8.11
N GLY A 238 -22.39 -12.86 -7.30
CA GLY A 238 -22.63 -14.17 -6.67
C GLY A 238 -21.77 -14.56 -5.46
N THR A 239 -20.88 -13.69 -4.96
CA THR A 239 -20.07 -13.97 -3.75
C THR A 239 -20.50 -13.08 -2.58
N THR A 240 -21.28 -13.63 -1.66
CA THR A 240 -21.85 -12.91 -0.50
C THR A 240 -20.78 -12.26 0.36
N ASP A 241 -19.70 -12.98 0.67
CA ASP A 241 -18.68 -12.52 1.63
C ASP A 241 -17.82 -11.36 1.10
N TYR A 242 -17.42 -11.42 -0.18
CA TYR A 242 -16.66 -10.34 -0.80
C TYR A 242 -17.52 -9.09 -0.99
N SER A 243 -18.79 -9.26 -1.34
CA SER A 243 -19.71 -8.13 -1.55
C SER A 243 -19.93 -7.31 -0.27
N ALA A 244 -19.98 -7.94 0.91
CA ALA A 244 -20.22 -7.26 2.18
C ALA A 244 -19.12 -6.23 2.51
N LYS A 245 -17.85 -6.61 2.29
CA LYS A 245 -16.69 -5.73 2.50
C LYS A 245 -16.73 -4.51 1.58
N TRP A 246 -17.05 -4.72 0.30
CA TRP A 246 -17.14 -3.63 -0.68
C TRP A 246 -18.35 -2.73 -0.41
N ARG A 247 -19.52 -3.29 -0.07
CA ARG A 247 -20.72 -2.52 0.32
C ARG A 247 -20.43 -1.60 1.51
N LEU A 248 -19.78 -2.12 2.56
CA LEU A 248 -19.40 -1.33 3.72
C LEU A 248 -18.46 -0.17 3.34
N THR A 249 -17.50 -0.44 2.47
CA THR A 249 -16.50 0.56 2.06
C THR A 249 -17.14 1.65 1.19
N VAL A 250 -17.94 1.28 0.19
CA VAL A 250 -18.69 2.23 -0.64
C VAL A 250 -19.61 3.11 0.22
N THR A 251 -20.34 2.50 1.16
CA THR A 251 -21.22 3.25 2.08
C THR A 251 -20.43 4.28 2.91
N ARG A 252 -19.20 3.96 3.31
CA ARG A 252 -18.34 4.90 4.05
C ARG A 252 -17.83 6.04 3.16
N SER A 253 -17.34 5.71 1.96
CA SER A 253 -16.80 6.70 1.01
C SER A 253 -17.87 7.68 0.52
N LEU A 254 -19.10 7.19 0.35
CA LEU A 254 -20.27 7.94 -0.07
C LEU A 254 -21.17 8.37 1.10
N ALA A 255 -20.68 8.34 2.34
CA ALA A 255 -21.52 8.60 3.52
C ALA A 255 -22.16 10.01 3.56
N HIS A 256 -21.66 10.94 2.75
CA HIS A 256 -22.22 12.29 2.60
C HIS A 256 -23.33 12.36 1.55
N LEU A 257 -23.42 11.37 0.65
CA LEU A 257 -24.50 11.28 -0.32
C LEU A 257 -25.75 10.67 0.33
N PRO A 258 -26.95 11.22 0.06
CA PRO A 258 -28.19 10.59 0.46
C PRO A 258 -28.29 9.18 -0.09
N ARG A 259 -28.88 8.27 0.71
CA ARG A 259 -29.20 6.91 0.27
C ARG A 259 -27.99 6.07 -0.19
N SER A 260 -26.81 6.36 0.36
CA SER A 260 -25.55 5.67 0.02
C SER A 260 -25.62 4.15 0.24
N LYS A 261 -26.41 3.69 1.21
CA LYS A 261 -26.68 2.27 1.45
C LYS A 261 -27.51 1.65 0.33
N GLU A 262 -28.57 2.32 -0.13
CA GLU A 262 -29.38 1.84 -1.25
C GLU A 262 -28.61 1.85 -2.56
N ILE A 263 -27.76 2.87 -2.78
CA ILE A 263 -26.85 2.91 -3.93
C ILE A 263 -25.94 1.68 -3.90
N ALA A 264 -25.25 1.41 -2.78
CA ALA A 264 -24.38 0.25 -2.65
C ALA A 264 -25.15 -1.08 -2.84
N ALA A 265 -26.38 -1.18 -2.33
CA ALA A 265 -27.22 -2.36 -2.52
C ALA A 265 -27.63 -2.57 -3.98
N TYR A 266 -27.99 -1.49 -4.68
CA TYR A 266 -28.40 -1.50 -6.08
C TYR A 266 -27.23 -1.90 -7.00
N VAL A 267 -26.05 -1.32 -6.78
CA VAL A 267 -24.86 -1.53 -7.63
C VAL A 267 -24.34 -2.97 -7.61
N CYS A 268 -24.49 -3.66 -6.48
CA CYS A 268 -23.90 -4.96 -6.26
C CYS A 268 -24.32 -5.99 -7.32
N GLY A 269 -23.35 -6.48 -8.10
CA GLY A 269 -23.56 -7.56 -9.08
C GLY A 269 -24.22 -7.13 -10.39
N LYS A 270 -24.54 -5.85 -10.60
CA LYS A 270 -25.13 -5.35 -11.85
C LYS A 270 -24.13 -5.24 -13.00
N HIS A 271 -24.64 -5.23 -14.23
CA HIS A 271 -23.81 -5.05 -15.43
C HIS A 271 -23.36 -3.59 -15.58
N ALA A 272 -22.15 -3.39 -16.13
CA ALA A 272 -21.55 -2.06 -16.29
C ALA A 272 -22.47 -1.08 -17.06
N ILE A 273 -23.08 -1.57 -18.14
CA ILE A 273 -23.98 -0.78 -19.00
C ILE A 273 -25.20 -0.27 -18.22
N GLU A 274 -25.80 -1.10 -17.35
CA GLU A 274 -26.93 -0.69 -16.51
C GLU A 274 -26.54 0.38 -15.49
N LEU A 275 -25.28 0.36 -15.06
CA LEU A 275 -24.76 1.25 -14.03
C LEU A 275 -24.18 2.54 -14.60
N ALA A 276 -23.91 2.61 -15.91
CA ALA A 276 -23.20 3.73 -16.51
C ALA A 276 -23.85 5.10 -16.23
N PRO A 277 -25.19 5.29 -16.37
CA PRO A 277 -25.81 6.58 -16.04
C PRO A 277 -25.67 6.94 -14.56
N LEU A 278 -25.83 5.95 -13.66
CA LEU A 278 -25.68 6.16 -12.21
C LEU A 278 -24.24 6.51 -11.84
N PHE A 279 -23.27 5.79 -12.40
CA PHE A 279 -21.85 6.00 -12.10
C PHE A 279 -21.37 7.35 -12.61
N THR A 280 -21.84 7.80 -13.79
CA THR A 280 -21.55 9.13 -14.33
C THR A 280 -22.04 10.21 -13.36
N THR A 281 -23.33 10.17 -12.99
CA THR A 281 -23.92 11.16 -12.07
C THR A 281 -23.21 11.19 -10.71
N ILE A 282 -22.86 10.02 -10.16
CA ILE A 282 -22.11 9.95 -8.91
C ILE A 282 -20.72 10.55 -9.08
N ALA A 283 -20.00 10.21 -10.16
CA ALA A 283 -18.67 10.72 -10.42
C ALA A 283 -18.66 12.25 -10.58
N ASP A 284 -19.57 12.80 -11.37
CA ASP A 284 -19.74 14.25 -11.55
C ASP A 284 -20.04 14.94 -10.20
N THR A 285 -20.91 14.34 -9.39
CA THR A 285 -21.21 14.85 -8.05
C THR A 285 -19.96 14.84 -7.16
N LEU A 286 -19.20 13.74 -7.16
CA LEU A 286 -17.98 13.60 -6.34
C LEU A 286 -16.85 14.53 -6.78
N LEU A 287 -16.79 14.91 -8.06
CA LEU A 287 -15.86 15.95 -8.52
C LEU A 287 -16.19 17.32 -7.92
N LEU A 288 -17.47 17.60 -7.64
CA LEU A 288 -17.91 18.85 -7.01
C LEU A 288 -17.84 18.81 -5.49
N THR A 289 -18.25 17.69 -4.88
CA THR A 289 -18.42 17.58 -3.42
C THR A 289 -17.24 16.92 -2.70
N GLY A 290 -16.31 16.33 -3.45
CA GLY A 290 -15.28 15.46 -2.91
C GLY A 290 -15.82 14.12 -2.40
N SER A 291 -14.95 13.33 -1.77
CA SER A 291 -15.31 12.03 -1.20
C SER A 291 -14.59 11.78 0.13
N ARG A 292 -15.08 10.81 0.92
CA ARG A 292 -14.43 10.38 2.16
C ARG A 292 -13.50 9.20 1.88
N SER A 293 -12.42 9.41 1.14
CA SER A 293 -11.37 8.40 0.91
C SER A 293 -10.19 8.59 1.89
N MET A 294 -9.56 7.48 2.29
CA MET A 294 -8.30 7.54 3.02
C MET A 294 -7.14 7.52 2.04
N ASN A 295 -6.47 8.64 1.83
CA ASN A 295 -5.31 8.68 0.95
C ASN A 295 -4.07 8.21 1.71
N LYS A 296 -3.38 7.20 1.19
CA LYS A 296 -2.14 6.68 1.77
C LYS A 296 -0.96 7.07 0.89
N ALA A 297 0.11 7.56 1.52
CA ALA A 297 1.38 7.74 0.84
C ALA A 297 2.04 6.37 0.64
N TYR A 298 2.42 6.08 -0.60
CA TYR A 298 3.21 4.91 -0.95
C TYR A 298 4.64 5.38 -1.19
N PHE A 299 5.60 4.90 -0.41
CA PHE A 299 7.00 5.26 -0.59
C PHE A 299 7.77 4.11 -1.23
N PRO A 300 8.58 4.35 -2.27
CA PRO A 300 9.46 3.34 -2.84
C PRO A 300 10.55 2.97 -1.84
N ILE A 301 11.18 1.81 -2.00
CA ILE A 301 12.27 1.41 -1.10
C ILE A 301 13.46 2.38 -1.12
N CYS A 302 13.72 3.05 -2.24
CA CYS A 302 14.75 4.10 -2.35
C CYS A 302 14.60 5.19 -1.28
N PHE A 303 13.36 5.58 -0.95
CA PHE A 303 13.09 6.56 0.10
C PHE A 303 13.55 6.09 1.49
N TYR A 304 13.56 4.78 1.74
CA TYR A 304 14.08 4.24 2.99
C TYR A 304 15.61 4.22 3.00
N PHE A 305 16.26 4.10 1.83
CA PHE A 305 17.72 4.16 1.74
C PHE A 305 18.25 5.55 2.04
N THR A 306 17.53 6.62 1.70
CA THR A 306 17.93 8.00 2.04
C THR A 306 17.93 8.26 3.54
N LEU A 307 17.29 7.38 4.32
CA LEU A 307 17.29 7.44 5.78
C LEU A 307 18.47 6.68 6.40
N LEU A 308 19.29 6.00 5.60
CA LEU A 308 20.47 5.26 6.05
C LEU A 308 21.75 6.04 5.80
N ASP A 309 22.73 5.88 6.70
CA ASP A 309 24.11 6.25 6.40
C ASP A 309 24.81 5.17 5.53
N GLU A 310 25.96 5.53 4.95
CA GLU A 310 26.75 4.61 4.12
C GLU A 310 27.22 3.36 4.88
N LYS A 311 27.46 3.45 6.19
CA LYS A 311 27.92 2.31 7.00
C LYS A 311 26.82 1.25 7.08
N HIS A 312 25.58 1.66 7.27
CA HIS A 312 24.42 0.75 7.29
C HIS A 312 24.18 0.11 5.94
N ILE A 313 24.26 0.88 4.85
CA ILE A 313 24.11 0.37 3.48
C ILE A 313 25.19 -0.69 3.20
N ASN A 314 26.45 -0.38 3.52
CA ASN A 314 27.58 -1.29 3.29
C ASN A 314 27.51 -2.54 4.18
N ALA A 315 27.01 -2.43 5.41
CA ALA A 315 26.81 -3.59 6.29
C ALA A 315 25.72 -4.52 5.75
N ALA A 316 24.59 -3.96 5.31
CA ALA A 316 23.48 -4.72 4.73
C ALA A 316 23.88 -5.41 3.41
N ARG A 317 24.65 -4.76 2.54
CA ARG A 317 25.21 -5.40 1.33
C ARG A 317 26.11 -6.60 1.63
N LYS A 318 26.77 -6.61 2.79
CA LYS A 318 27.63 -7.72 3.26
C LYS A 318 26.86 -8.79 4.04
N GLY A 319 25.53 -8.77 4.04
CA GLY A 319 24.68 -9.75 4.72
C GLY A 319 24.72 -9.67 6.25
N LYS A 320 25.25 -8.58 6.82
CA LYS A 320 25.33 -8.40 8.27
C LYS A 320 24.18 -7.51 8.74
N PRO A 321 23.39 -7.92 9.75
CA PRO A 321 22.36 -7.05 10.31
C PRO A 321 23.05 -5.82 10.89
N PRO A 322 22.72 -4.61 10.41
CA PRO A 322 23.25 -3.40 11.01
C PRO A 322 22.65 -3.23 12.40
N LYS A 323 23.46 -3.47 13.45
CA LYS A 323 23.02 -3.50 14.86
C LYS A 323 22.33 -2.19 15.31
N ASN A 324 22.73 -1.06 14.74
CA ASN A 324 22.22 0.26 15.13
C ASN A 324 20.80 0.53 14.64
N LEU A 325 20.33 -0.21 13.64
CA LEU A 325 18.98 -0.10 13.11
C LEU A 325 17.90 -0.61 14.08
N LEU A 326 18.27 -1.36 15.12
CA LEU A 326 17.31 -1.87 16.11
C LEU A 326 17.16 -0.97 17.34
N THR A 327 17.83 0.18 17.36
CA THR A 327 17.85 1.11 18.51
C THR A 327 16.69 2.10 18.49
N ASP A 328 16.39 2.74 19.64
CA ASP A 328 15.35 3.77 19.79
C ASP A 328 15.60 5.05 18.99
N ALA A 329 16.79 5.20 18.40
CA ALA A 329 17.16 6.32 17.54
C ALA A 329 17.00 5.98 16.04
N ALA A 330 16.38 4.85 15.70
CA ALA A 330 16.26 4.44 14.32
C ALA A 330 15.36 5.43 13.52
N PRO A 331 15.77 5.85 12.31
CA PRO A 331 15.10 6.92 11.57
C PRO A 331 13.67 6.60 11.14
N TRP A 332 13.24 5.34 11.21
CA TRP A 332 11.86 4.91 10.89
C TRP A 332 10.87 4.98 12.05
N ASP A 333 11.30 5.29 13.27
CA ASP A 333 10.36 5.43 14.39
C ASP A 333 9.37 6.58 14.18
N LYS A 334 9.80 7.61 13.43
CA LYS A 334 8.97 8.74 13.00
C LYS A 334 7.96 8.39 11.90
N ILE A 335 8.16 7.27 11.19
CA ILE A 335 7.29 6.90 10.08
C ILE A 335 6.13 6.04 10.58
N ASP A 336 4.94 6.64 10.70
CA ASP A 336 3.72 5.96 11.15
C ASP A 336 2.87 5.48 9.96
N PHE A 337 2.73 4.15 9.87
CA PHE A 337 1.96 3.45 8.84
C PHE A 337 0.60 2.95 9.34
N SER A 338 0.19 3.32 10.56
CA SER A 338 -1.12 2.95 11.15
C SER A 338 -2.32 3.59 10.44
N GLY A 339 -2.07 4.41 9.41
CA GLY A 339 -3.08 5.21 8.72
C GLY A 339 -3.28 6.60 9.35
N LYS A 340 -2.47 6.98 10.35
CA LYS A 340 -2.42 8.34 10.90
C LYS A 340 -1.51 9.30 10.12
N GLY A 341 -0.79 8.81 9.11
CA GLY A 341 0.24 9.58 8.38
C GLY A 341 1.58 9.57 9.15
N ALA A 342 2.67 9.97 8.48
CA ALA A 342 3.97 10.12 9.14
C ALA A 342 3.86 11.13 10.29
N GLN A 343 4.41 10.81 11.46
CA GLN A 343 4.49 11.75 12.57
C GLN A 343 5.78 12.54 12.38
N THR A 344 5.66 13.79 11.95
CA THR A 344 6.78 14.75 11.88
C THR A 344 7.26 15.10 13.27
#